data_AF-A0AAE0Q9M1-F1
#
_entry.id   AF-A0AAE0Q9M1-F1
#
_cell.length_a   1.000
_cell.length_b   1.000
_cell.length_c   1.000
_cell.angle_alpha   90.00
_cell.angle_beta   90.00
_cell.angle_gamma   90.00
#
_symmetry.space_group_name_H-M   'P 1'
#
loop_
_entity.id
_entity.type
_entity.pdbx_description
1 polymer ?
#
loop_
_entity_poly.entity_id
_entity_poly.type
_entity_poly.pdbx_seq_one_letter_code
_entity_poly.pdbx_strand_id
1 'polypeptide(L)'
;MPFYERAVEPRRLCRLEVKDAGDGAKLFASLDDVSSRTLALLLRQLSDVSRHASDVFRGVELQAALLFRRTAHIQQRLDTLNTTVYRLNHKQVQVPFD
;
A
#
# COMPACT_ATOMS: atom_id res chain seq x y z
N MET A 1 8.63 2.60 9.23
CA MET A 1 7.42 1.92 8.74
C MET A 1 6.75 1.24 9.90
N PRO A 2 5.53 1.61 10.29
CA PRO A 2 4.89 0.99 11.42
C PRO A 2 4.08 -0.22 10.94
N PHE A 3 4.49 -1.42 11.36
CA PHE A 3 3.78 -2.67 11.07
C PHE A 3 2.36 -2.70 11.66
N TYR A 4 2.05 -1.82 12.62
CA TYR A 4 0.71 -1.72 13.23
C TYR A 4 -0.38 -1.24 12.25
N GLU A 5 -0.02 -0.57 11.15
CA GLU A 5 -1.00 -0.07 10.16
C GLU A 5 -1.45 -1.15 9.16
N ARG A 6 -0.87 -2.35 9.25
CA ARG A 6 -1.18 -3.51 8.39
C ARG A 6 -1.83 -4.67 9.13
N ALA A 7 -2.40 -4.40 10.30
CA ALA A 7 -3.21 -5.38 11.00
C ALA A 7 -4.61 -5.41 10.36
N VAL A 8 -4.88 -6.44 9.55
CA VAL A 8 -6.25 -6.89 9.35
C VAL A 8 -6.63 -7.59 10.66
N GLU A 9 -7.58 -7.06 11.44
CA GLU A 9 -8.06 -7.76 12.64
C GLU A 9 -9.29 -8.62 12.30
N PRO A 10 -9.16 -9.90 11.88
CA PRO A 10 -10.25 -10.84 11.99
C PRO A 10 -10.15 -11.53 13.36
N ARG A 11 -10.22 -10.77 14.46
CA ARG A 11 -9.75 -11.30 15.75
C ARG A 11 -10.63 -12.38 16.37
N ARG A 12 -11.85 -12.61 15.89
CA ARG A 12 -12.83 -13.53 16.50
C ARG A 12 -13.91 -14.00 15.52
N LEU A 13 -13.55 -14.59 14.38
CA LEU A 13 -14.53 -15.31 13.57
C LEU A 13 -15.16 -16.41 14.43
N CYS A 14 -16.42 -16.20 14.80
CA CYS A 14 -17.24 -17.15 15.58
C CYS A 14 -16.81 -17.39 17.04
N ARG A 15 -15.84 -16.65 17.59
CA ARG A 15 -15.59 -16.60 19.04
C ARG A 15 -16.46 -15.49 19.65
N LEU A 16 -17.71 -15.81 19.96
CA LEU A 16 -18.49 -15.00 20.90
C LEU A 16 -17.80 -15.04 22.27
N GLU A 17 -17.70 -13.89 22.94
CA GLU A 17 -17.24 -13.91 24.32
C GLU A 17 -18.31 -14.59 25.17
N VAL A 18 -17.88 -15.41 26.13
CA VAL A 18 -18.78 -16.13 27.05
C VAL A 18 -19.75 -15.18 27.77
N LYS A 19 -19.43 -13.88 27.85
CA LYS A 19 -20.29 -12.83 28.39
C LYS A 19 -21.60 -12.60 27.63
N ASP A 20 -21.65 -12.93 26.34
CA ASP A 20 -22.86 -12.76 25.51
C ASP A 20 -23.89 -13.89 25.76
N ALA A 21 -23.47 -14.97 26.41
CA ALA A 21 -24.33 -16.02 26.91
C ALA A 21 -24.50 -15.84 28.42
N GLY A 22 -25.65 -15.31 28.85
CA GLY A 22 -26.02 -15.43 30.27
C GLY A 22 -25.98 -16.91 30.70
N ASP A 23 -25.70 -17.19 31.97
CA ASP A 23 -25.59 -18.55 32.51
C ASP A 23 -26.72 -19.45 31.98
N GLY A 24 -26.39 -20.36 31.06
CA GLY A 24 -27.34 -21.32 30.45
C GLY A 24 -28.08 -20.89 29.17
N ALA A 25 -27.81 -19.71 28.59
CA ALA A 25 -28.48 -19.25 27.37
C ALA A 25 -27.89 -19.88 26.09
N LYS A 26 -28.77 -20.35 25.19
CA LYS A 26 -28.37 -20.75 23.83
C LYS A 26 -27.87 -19.51 23.06
N LEU A 27 -26.57 -19.50 22.73
CA LEU A 27 -25.91 -18.43 21.96
C LEU A 27 -26.51 -18.18 20.57
N PHE A 28 -27.10 -19.21 19.98
CA PHE A 28 -27.77 -19.17 18.69
C PHE A 28 -29.06 -19.99 18.76
N ALA A 29 -30.13 -19.52 18.12
CA ALA A 29 -31.40 -20.22 18.12
C ALA A 29 -31.41 -21.39 17.11
N SER A 30 -30.61 -21.29 16.04
CA SER A 30 -30.48 -22.32 15.01
C SER A 30 -29.08 -22.38 14.36
N LEU A 31 -28.82 -23.44 13.59
CA LEU A 31 -27.63 -23.52 12.72
C LEU A 31 -27.64 -22.44 11.62
N ASP A 32 -28.83 -22.02 11.20
CA ASP A 32 -28.99 -20.96 10.20
C ASP A 32 -28.54 -19.60 10.74
N ASP A 33 -28.80 -19.31 12.02
CA ASP A 33 -28.30 -18.10 12.69
C ASP A 33 -26.76 -18.09 12.77
N VAL A 34 -26.16 -19.25 13.03
CA VAL A 34 -24.69 -19.39 13.05
C VAL A 34 -24.14 -19.16 11.64
N SER A 35 -24.76 -19.78 10.63
CA SER A 35 -24.30 -19.74 9.24
C SER A 35 -24.40 -18.33 8.66
N SER A 36 -25.54 -17.68 8.83
CA SER A 36 -25.78 -16.30 8.41
C SER A 36 -24.82 -15.31 9.10
N ARG A 37 -24.62 -15.43 10.42
CA ARG A 37 -23.66 -14.59 11.15
C ARG A 37 -22.23 -14.83 10.71
N THR A 38 -21.84 -16.08 10.46
CA THR A 38 -20.51 -16.43 9.95
C THR A 38 -20.28 -15.80 8.58
N LEU A 39 -21.25 -15.92 7.67
CA LEU A 39 -21.19 -15.31 6.33
C LEU A 39 -21.07 -13.78 6.39
N ALA A 40 -21.87 -13.11 7.23
CA ALA A 40 -21.80 -11.67 7.39
C ALA A 40 -20.42 -11.21 7.90
N LEU A 41 -19.82 -11.95 8.84
CA LEU A 41 -18.47 -11.65 9.34
C LEU A 41 -17.39 -11.91 8.28
N LEU A 42 -17.52 -12.97 7.49
CA LEU A 42 -16.61 -13.25 6.38
C LEU A 42 -16.65 -12.14 5.33
N LEU A 43 -17.84 -11.67 4.94
CA LEU A 43 -17.99 -10.56 4.00
C LEU A 43 -17.36 -9.26 4.53
N ARG A 44 -17.55 -8.96 5.82
CA ARG A 44 -16.91 -7.81 6.46
C ARG A 44 -15.38 -7.90 6.41
N GLN A 45 -14.83 -9.08 6.70
CA GLN A 45 -13.37 -9.28 6.66
C GLN A 45 -12.79 -9.21 5.26
N LEU A 46 -13.49 -9.76 4.27
CA LEU A 46 -13.09 -9.60 2.87
C LEU A 46 -13.09 -8.13 2.47
N SER A 47 -14.08 -7.35 2.90
CA SER A 47 -14.12 -5.90 2.67
C SER A 47 -12.93 -5.19 3.33
N ASP A 48 -12.62 -5.51 4.58
CA ASP A 48 -11.47 -4.93 5.30
C ASP A 48 -10.14 -5.28 4.61
N VAL A 49 -9.97 -6.52 4.15
CA VAL A 49 -8.80 -6.96 3.37
C VAL A 49 -8.71 -6.22 2.04
N SER A 50 -9.80 -6.09 1.30
CA SER A 50 -9.82 -5.38 0.01
C SER A 50 -9.46 -3.90 0.17
N ARG A 51 -9.95 -3.25 1.24
CA ARG A 51 -9.59 -1.88 1.57
C ARG A 51 -8.11 -1.76 1.90
N HIS A 52 -7.60 -2.67 2.74
CA HIS A 52 -6.19 -2.67 3.12
C HIS A 52 -5.26 -2.87 1.91
N ALA A 53 -5.60 -3.82 1.04
CA ALA A 53 -4.86 -4.06 -0.19
C ALA A 53 -4.86 -2.81 -1.09
N SER A 54 -6.01 -2.13 -1.20
CA SER A 54 -6.14 -0.89 -1.98
C SER A 54 -5.26 0.23 -1.43
N ASP A 55 -5.21 0.41 -0.10
CA ASP A 55 -4.34 1.41 0.54
C ASP A 55 -2.85 1.12 0.28
N VAL A 56 -2.44 -0.15 0.36
CA VAL A 56 -1.07 -0.58 0.04
C VAL A 56 -0.73 -0.29 -1.42
N PHE A 57 -1.59 -0.72 -2.36
CA PHE A 57 -1.34 -0.51 -3.78
C PHE A 57 -1.30 0.96 -4.16
N ARG A 58 -2.17 1.79 -3.58
CA ARG A 58 -2.15 3.24 -3.77
C ARG A 58 -0.87 3.89 -3.22
N GLY A 59 -0.37 3.40 -2.10
CA GLY A 59 0.93 3.81 -1.56
C GLY A 59 2.07 3.51 -2.54
N VAL A 60 2.09 2.30 -3.11
CA VAL A 60 3.09 1.89 -4.12
C VAL A 60 2.97 2.74 -5.39
N GLU A 61 1.75 2.95 -5.89
CA GLU A 61 1.46 3.77 -7.07
C GLU A 61 1.99 5.20 -6.90
N LEU A 62 1.73 5.83 -5.76
CA LEU A 62 2.21 7.17 -5.47
C LEU A 62 3.75 7.24 -5.48
N GLN A 63 4.41 6.28 -4.85
CA GLN A 63 5.88 6.23 -4.84
C GLN A 63 6.45 5.99 -6.25
N ALA A 64 5.82 5.12 -7.04
CA ALA A 64 6.19 4.87 -8.42
C ALA A 64 6.05 6.14 -9.29
N ALA A 65 4.97 6.90 -9.12
CA ALA A 65 4.75 8.16 -9.84
C ALA A 65 5.82 9.21 -9.49
N LEU A 66 6.18 9.33 -8.20
CA LEU A 66 7.25 10.23 -7.76
C LEU A 66 8.61 9.83 -8.34
N LEU A 67 8.93 8.53 -8.32
CA LEU A 67 10.15 8.00 -8.93
C LEU A 67 10.18 8.28 -10.43
N PHE A 68 9.09 8.02 -11.15
CA PHE A 68 8.99 8.28 -12.58
C PHE A 68 9.27 9.75 -12.91
N ARG A 69 8.63 10.70 -12.20
CA ARG A 69 8.86 12.13 -12.39
C ARG A 69 10.33 12.52 -12.16
N ARG A 70 10.94 11.99 -11.10
CA ARG A 70 12.36 12.25 -10.80
C ARG A 70 13.28 11.68 -11.88
N THR A 71 13.02 10.46 -12.33
CA THR A 71 13.80 9.81 -13.40
C THR A 71 13.68 10.59 -14.70
N ALA A 72 12.49 11.04 -15.08
CA ALA A 72 12.29 11.85 -16.29
C ALA A 72 13.09 13.17 -16.24
N HIS A 73 13.08 13.86 -15.10
CA HIS A 73 13.87 15.07 -14.93
C HIS A 73 15.38 14.82 -14.98
N ILE A 74 15.86 13.71 -14.39
CA ILE A 74 17.27 13.32 -14.48
C ILE A 74 17.64 12.99 -15.93
N GLN A 75 16.78 12.28 -16.65
CA GLN A 75 17.00 11.94 -18.06
C GLN A 75 17.16 13.20 -18.92
N GLN A 76 16.27 14.19 -18.76
CA GLN A 76 16.38 15.47 -19.46
C GLN A 76 17.71 16.20 -19.19
N ARG A 77 18.17 16.18 -17.93
CA ARG A 77 19.47 16.77 -17.57
C ARG A 77 20.63 16.01 -18.18
N LEU A 78 20.53 14.68 -18.25
CA LEU A 78 21.54 13.82 -18.86
C LEU A 78 21.62 14.07 -20.36
N ASP A 79 20.48 14.19 -21.04
CA ASP A 79 20.44 14.52 -22.48
C ASP A 79 21.04 15.91 -22.74
N THR A 80 20.71 16.89 -21.91
CA THR A 80 21.30 18.25 -22.00
C THR A 80 22.82 18.21 -21.78
N LEU A 81 23.29 17.45 -20.78
CA LEU A 81 24.71 17.28 -20.53
C LEU A 81 25.42 16.59 -21.70
N ASN A 82 24.85 15.50 -22.22
CA ASN A 82 25.41 14.76 -23.37
C ASN A 82 25.53 15.66 -24.59
N THR A 83 24.50 16.44 -24.91
CA THR A 83 24.55 17.38 -26.04
C THR A 83 25.59 18.48 -25.82
N THR A 84 25.76 18.97 -24.59
CA THR A 84 26.78 19.97 -24.25
C THR A 84 28.18 19.39 -24.40
N VAL A 85 28.43 18.21 -23.84
CA VAL A 85 29.73 17.50 -23.94
C VAL A 85 30.08 17.21 -25.39
N TYR A 86 29.10 16.76 -26.20
CA TYR A 86 29.33 16.50 -27.62
C TYR A 86 29.73 17.76 -28.41
N ARG A 87 29.27 18.94 -27.97
CA ARG A 87 29.61 20.24 -28.58
C ARG A 87 30.94 20.81 -28.09
N LEU A 88 31.55 20.27 -27.03
CA LEU A 88 32.84 20.75 -26.55
C LEU A 88 33.93 20.42 -27.56
N ASN A 89 34.60 21.45 -28.05
CA ASN A 89 35.75 21.31 -28.94
C ASN A 89 37.01 21.74 -28.20
N HIS A 90 37.89 20.78 -27.90
CA HIS A 90 39.14 20.99 -27.17
C HIS A 90 40.08 22.03 -27.83
N LYS A 91 39.91 22.33 -29.12
CA LYS A 91 40.69 23.37 -29.83
C LYS A 91 40.16 24.79 -29.61
N GLN A 92 38.93 24.95 -29.12
CA GLN A 92 38.27 26.25 -28.92
C GLN A 92 38.21 26.66 -27.44
N VAL A 93 38.47 25.73 -26.52
CA VAL A 93 38.46 26.00 -25.08
C VAL A 93 39.81 26.57 -24.66
N GLN A 94 39.86 27.85 -24.30
CA GLN A 94 41.03 28.45 -23.66
C GLN A 94 41.00 28.16 -22.16
N VAL A 95 42.09 27.60 -21.63
CA VAL A 95 42.26 27.39 -20.19
C VAL A 95 42.86 28.67 -19.62
N PRO A 96 42.19 29.37 -18.68
CA PRO A 96 42.78 30.53 -18.03
C PRO A 96 43.99 30.08 -17.20
N PHE A 97 45.09 30.80 -17.33
CA PHE A 97 46.28 30.66 -16.48
C PHE A 97 46.22 31.75 -15.41
N ASP A 98 46.26 31.33 -14.14
CA ASP A 98 46.52 32.20 -12.98
C ASP A 98 48.01 32.46 -12.81
#